data_AF-A0A8J7AB18-F1
#
_entry.id   AF-A0A8J7AB18-F1
#
_cell.length_a   1.000
_cell.length_b   1.000
_cell.length_c   1.000
_cell.angle_alpha   90.00
_cell.angle_beta   90.00
_cell.angle_gamma   90.00
#
_symmetry.space_group_name_H-M   'P 1'
#
loop_
_entity.id
_entity.type
_entity.pdbx_description
1 polymer ?
#
loop_
_entity_poly.entity_id
_entity_poly.type
_entity_poly.pdbx_seq_one_letter_code
_entity_poly.pdbx_strand_id
1 'polypeptide(L)' 'MTTCQDPRIQARSSQDGQTLFDAYDPVTQQRIRGVSEAGLRAWLEQRYYAAADFS' A
#
# COMPACT_ATOMS: atom_id res chain seq x y z
N MET A 1 -0.67 18.05 16.09
CA MET A 1 0.03 16.88 15.52
C MET A 1 -0.62 16.59 14.19
N THR A 2 0.10 16.80 13.08
CA THR A 2 -0.42 16.52 11.74
C THR A 2 -0.42 15.01 11.57
N THR A 3 -1.59 14.36 11.69
CA THR A 3 -1.72 12.95 11.33
C THR A 3 -1.54 12.87 9.82
N CYS A 4 -0.39 12.38 9.36
CA CYS A 4 -0.21 12.04 7.95
C CYS A 4 -1.25 10.96 7.62
N GLN A 5 -2.21 11.30 6.78
CA GLN A 5 -3.27 10.39 6.32
C GLN A 5 -2.77 9.49 5.18
N ASP A 6 -1.56 9.73 4.70
CA ASP A 6 -0.96 8.98 3.61
C ASP A 6 -0.54 7.57 4.07
N PRO A 7 -0.77 6.55 3.22
CA PRO A 7 -0.30 5.20 3.47
C PRO A 7 1.23 5.17 3.51
N ARG A 8 1.76 4.47 4.51
CA ARG A 8 3.20 4.29 4.72
C ARG A 8 3.63 3.01 4.03
N ILE A 9 4.58 3.11 3.11
CA ILE A 9 5.07 1.99 2.30
C ILE A 9 6.56 1.77 2.61
N GLN A 10 6.94 0.51 2.80
CA GLN A 10 8.33 0.08 2.97
C GLN A 10 8.64 -1.01 1.94
N ALA A 11 9.73 -0.81 1.19
CA ALA A 11 10.26 -1.83 0.29
C ALA A 11 11.38 -2.61 1.00
N ARG A 12 11.45 -3.90 0.72
CA ARG A 12 12.48 -4.79 1.25
C ARG A 12 12.90 -5.80 0.18
N SER A 13 14.21 -6.03 0.11
CA SER A 13 14.76 -7.08 -0.74
C SER A 13 14.59 -8.43 -0.06
N SER A 14 14.01 -9.40 -0.75
CA SER A 14 13.95 -10.79 -0.33
C SER A 14 15.29 -11.49 -0.60
N GLN A 15 15.52 -12.60 0.09
CA GLN A 15 16.72 -13.43 -0.09
C GLN A 15 16.83 -14.00 -1.51
N ASP A 16 15.69 -14.20 -2.18
CA ASP A 16 15.60 -14.65 -3.58
C ASP A 16 15.81 -13.53 -4.61
N GLY A 17 16.22 -12.33 -4.17
CA GLY A 17 16.43 -11.16 -5.04
C GLY A 17 15.16 -10.44 -5.48
N GLN A 18 13.99 -10.86 -4.98
CA GLN A 18 12.71 -10.20 -5.28
C GLN A 18 12.50 -8.99 -4.36
N THR A 19 11.95 -7.90 -4.89
CA THR A 19 11.50 -6.77 -4.05
C THR A 19 10.09 -7.04 -3.54
N LEU A 20 9.94 -7.04 -2.23
CA LEU A 20 8.64 -7.14 -1.55
C LEU A 20 8.31 -5.83 -0.86
N PHE A 21 7.02 -5.62 -0.63
CA PHE A 21 6.50 -4.39 -0.05
C PHE A 21 5.63 -4.69 1.17
N ASP A 22 5.80 -3.87 2.20
CA ASP A 22 4.95 -3.78 3.37
C ASP A 22 4.25 -2.41 3.32
N ALA A 23 2.94 -2.37 3.54
CA ALA A 23 2.18 -1.11 3.55
C ALA A 23 1.22 -1.03 4.74
N TYR A 24 1.04 0.18 5.26
CA TYR A 24 0.13 0.50 6.35
C TYR A 24 -0.66 1.75 6.01
N ASP A 25 -1.98 1.65 6.05
CA ASP A 25 -2.89 2.78 5.90
C ASP A 25 -3.34 3.27 7.29
N PRO A 26 -3.00 4.51 7.69
CA PRO A 26 -3.44 5.07 8.97
C PRO A 26 -4.94 5.42 9.01
N VAL A 27 -5.61 5.59 7.86
CA VAL A 27 -7.03 5.93 7.76
C VAL A 27 -7.89 4.71 8.07
N THR A 28 -7.61 3.58 7.40
CA THR A 28 -8.36 2.32 7.62
C THR A 28 -7.74 1.44 8.70
N GLN A 29 -6.56 1.79 9.21
CA GLN A 29 -5.74 0.98 10.12
C GLN A 29 -5.36 -0.40 9.57
N GLN A 30 -5.45 -0.58 8.25
CA GLN A 30 -5.13 -1.85 7.60
C GLN A 30 -3.67 -1.92 7.19
N ARG A 31 -3.15 -3.15 7.11
CA ARG A 31 -1.79 -3.41 6.65
C ARG A 31 -1.72 -4.63 5.74
N ILE A 32 -0.80 -4.59 4.80
CA ILE A 32 -0.35 -5.74 4.01
C ILE A 32 1.15 -5.91 4.18
N ARG A 33 1.63 -7.14 4.02
CA ARG A 33 3.04 -7.47 4.22
C ARG A 33 3.54 -8.44 3.17
N GLY A 34 4.81 -8.27 2.80
CA GLY A 34 5.52 -9.17 1.90
C GLY A 34 4.84 -9.34 0.54
N VAL A 35 4.17 -8.31 0.02
CA VAL A 35 3.50 -8.39 -1.28
C VAL A 35 4.43 -7.97 -2.41
N SER A 36 4.16 -8.42 -3.63
CA SER A 36 4.80 -7.88 -4.83
C SER A 36 4.33 -6.45 -5.10
N GLU A 37 5.02 -5.74 -5.99
CA GLU A 37 4.61 -4.41 -6.46
C GLU A 37 3.17 -4.41 -7.00
N ALA A 38 2.81 -5.43 -7.78
CA ALA A 38 1.45 -5.59 -8.31
C ALA A 38 0.40 -5.75 -7.19
N GLY A 39 0.72 -6.50 -6.13
CA GLY A 39 -0.15 -6.63 -4.96
C GLY A 39 -0.31 -5.33 -4.18
N LEU A 40 0.78 -4.57 -4.02
CA LEU A 40 0.75 -3.24 -3.41
C LEU A 40 -0.12 -2.28 -4.22
N ARG A 41 0.04 -2.27 -5.54
CA ARG A 41 -0.73 -1.41 -6.44
C ARG A 41 -2.21 -1.72 -6.38
N ALA A 42 -2.60 -2.99 -6.49
CA ALA A 42 -4.01 -3.39 -6.38
C ALA A 42 -4.62 -2.98 -5.03
N TRP A 43 -3.86 -3.09 -3.94
CA TRP A 43 -4.30 -2.67 -2.61
C TRP A 43 -4.50 -1.14 -2.50
N LEU A 44 -3.62 -0.35 -3.11
CA LEU A 44 -3.76 1.12 -3.17
C LEU A 44 -4.92 1.53 -4.08
N GLU A 45 -5.08 0.86 -5.22
CA GLU A 45 -6.11 1.17 -6.21
C GLU A 45 -7.52 0.97 -5.63
N GLN A 46 -7.73 -0.13 -4.89
CA GLN A 46 -8.98 -0.40 -4.18
C GLN A 46 -9.35 0.68 -3.14
N ARG A 47 -8.35 1.37 -2.57
CA ARG A 47 -8.57 2.31 -1.45
C ARG A 47 -8.67 3.76 -1.88
N TYR A 48 -7.86 4.16 -2.85
CA TYR A 48 -7.68 5.57 -3.19
C TYR A 48 -8.03 5.91 -4.64
N TYR A 49 -8.11 4.91 -5.54
CA TYR A 49 -8.44 5.12 -6.95
C TYR A 49 -9.83 4.64 -7.35
N ALA A 50 -10.57 3.96 -6.47
CA ALA A 50 -11.92 3.46 -6.76
C ALA A 50 -13.02 4.54 -6.83
N ALA A 51 -12.70 5.82 -6.63
CA ALA A 51 -13.68 6.93 -6.62
C ALA A 51 -13.39 8.05 -7.64
N ALA A 52 -12.60 7.77 -8.69
CA ALA A 52 -12.30 8.77 -9.72
C ALA A 52 -13.16 8.66 -10.99
N ASP A 53 -14.21 7.83 -11.01
CA ASP A 53 -15.14 7.79 -12.16
C ASP A 53 -16.58 7.51 -11.71
N PHE A 54 -17.50 8.31 -12.28
CA PHE A 54 -18.97 8.38 -12.12
C PHE A 54 -19.55 9.19 -10.95
N SER A 55 -19.57 10.52 -11.06
CA SER A 55 -20.74 11.27 -11.59
C SER A 55 -20.61 12.78 -11.43
#